data_AF-A0A0L9TE63-F1
#
_entry.id   AF-A0A0L9TE63-F1
#
_cell.length_a   1.000
_cell.length_b   1.000
_cell.length_c   1.000
_cell.angle_alpha   90.00
_cell.angle_beta   90.00
_cell.angle_gamma   90.00
#
_symmetry.space_group_name_H-M   'P 1'
#
loop_
_entity.id
_entity.type
_entity.pdbx_description
1 polymer ?
#
loop_
_entity_poly.entity_id
_entity_poly.type
_entity_poly.pdbx_seq_one_letter_code
_entity_poly.pdbx_strand_id
1 'polypeptide(L)'
;MGFPVGYAEVFFPNPFLHTLAFLGLLRNLVFFLFHLLGLSDFLETEVAWPDPRIPATTAAASRPPSVSALLIRDILPVAKFGESGENSCACACAVCLFEFSEEEEIRRMRNCKHIFHRACVDRWIDHDQKTCPLCRTPFVPDDMLDDYNQRLWAASGINEFYSDYTSSF
;
A
#
# COMPACT_ATOMS: atom_id res chain seq x y z
N MET A 1 34.96 26.84 17.20
CA MET A 1 33.97 25.79 17.53
C MET A 1 33.74 24.93 16.29
N GLY A 2 34.69 24.06 15.94
CA GLY A 2 34.57 23.16 14.79
C GLY A 2 34.06 21.81 15.27
N PHE A 3 32.89 21.39 14.79
CA PHE A 3 32.39 20.04 15.01
C PHE A 3 33.15 19.07 14.09
N PRO A 4 33.74 17.98 14.61
CA PRO A 4 34.23 16.92 13.74
C PRO A 4 33.02 16.13 13.24
N VAL A 5 32.70 16.29 11.95
CA VAL A 5 31.75 15.42 11.26
C VAL A 5 32.47 14.11 11.00
N GLY A 6 32.52 13.26 12.02
CA GLY A 6 32.91 11.87 11.90
C GLY A 6 31.79 11.12 11.21
N TYR A 7 31.82 11.07 9.88
CA TYR A 7 31.12 10.01 9.19
C TYR A 7 31.78 8.71 9.65
N ALA A 8 31.10 7.97 10.52
CA ALA A 8 31.43 6.59 10.74
C ALA A 8 31.29 5.91 9.37
N GLU A 9 32.42 5.66 8.71
CA GLU A 9 32.54 4.77 7.57
C GLU A 9 31.95 3.43 8.00
N VAL A 10 30.65 3.25 7.78
CA VAL A 10 29.99 1.97 8.00
C VAL A 10 30.49 1.06 6.89
N PHE A 11 31.68 0.49 7.11
CA PHE A 11 32.15 -0.68 6.39
C PHE A 11 31.13 -1.78 6.66
N PHE A 12 30.07 -1.84 5.85
CA PHE A 12 29.21 -3.01 5.81
C PHE A 12 30.07 -4.12 5.21
N PRO A 13 30.57 -5.07 6.02
CA PRO A 13 31.42 -6.12 5.47
C PRO A 13 30.59 -6.87 4.43
N ASN A 14 31.17 -7.24 3.29
CA ASN A 14 30.52 -8.04 2.24
C ASN A 14 29.57 -9.15 2.76
N PRO A 15 29.87 -9.91 3.84
CA PRO A 15 28.92 -10.84 4.42
C PRO A 15 27.57 -10.22 4.80
N PHE A 16 27.53 -8.98 5.29
CA PHE A 16 26.28 -8.30 5.64
C PHE A 16 25.39 -8.08 4.39
N LEU A 17 25.96 -7.62 3.29
CA LEU A 17 25.23 -7.46 2.03
C LEU A 17 24.76 -8.82 1.49
N HIS A 18 25.59 -9.86 1.57
CA HIS A 18 25.20 -11.22 1.20
C HIS A 18 24.09 -11.77 2.11
N THR A 19 24.11 -11.48 3.41
CA THR A 19 23.04 -11.90 4.33
C THR A 19 21.74 -11.21 4.01
N LEU A 20 21.75 -9.90 3.72
CA LEU A 20 20.55 -9.16 3.31
C LEU A 20 20.01 -9.67 1.97
N ALA A 21 20.89 -9.95 1.00
CA ALA A 21 20.50 -10.52 -0.29
C ALA A 21 19.91 -11.93 -0.15
N PHE A 22 20.52 -12.79 0.68
CA PHE A 22 20.01 -14.12 0.96
C PHE A 22 18.64 -14.07 1.67
N LEU A 23 18.47 -13.17 2.63
CA LEU A 23 17.18 -12.94 3.30
C LEU A 23 16.10 -12.47 2.30
N GLY A 24 16.47 -11.60 1.34
CA GLY A 24 15.60 -11.21 0.24
C GLY A 24 15.20 -12.40 -0.65
N LEU A 25 16.16 -13.23 -1.05
CA LEU A 25 15.93 -14.41 -1.89
C LEU A 25 15.04 -15.45 -1.20
N LEU A 26 15.31 -15.75 0.08
CA LEU A 26 14.51 -16.67 0.87
C LEU A 26 13.06 -16.18 0.96
N ARG A 27 12.86 -14.88 1.20
CA ARG A 27 11.53 -14.28 1.25
C ARG A 27 10.78 -14.40 -0.08
N ASN A 28 11.49 -14.16 -1.20
CA ASN A 28 10.93 -14.30 -2.54
C ASN A 28 10.54 -15.75 -2.85
N LEU A 29 11.39 -16.72 -2.48
CA LEU A 29 11.09 -18.15 -2.65
C LEU A 29 9.88 -18.58 -1.83
N VAL A 30 9.80 -18.13 -0.57
CA VAL A 30 8.67 -18.43 0.31
C VAL A 30 7.36 -17.86 -0.25
N PHE A 31 7.36 -16.60 -0.71
CA PHE A 31 6.16 -15.98 -1.28
C PHE A 31 5.73 -16.62 -2.61
N PHE A 32 6.69 -16.95 -3.48
CA PHE A 32 6.42 -17.65 -4.74
C PHE A 32 5.86 -19.05 -4.49
N LEU A 33 6.39 -19.77 -3.50
CA LEU A 33 5.88 -21.07 -3.07
C LEU A 33 4.46 -20.94 -2.53
N PHE A 34 4.17 -19.93 -1.68
CA PHE A 34 2.80 -19.69 -1.20
C PHE A 34 1.82 -19.33 -2.33
N HIS A 35 2.27 -18.58 -3.34
CA HIS A 35 1.47 -18.25 -4.50
C HIS A 35 1.22 -19.47 -5.41
N LEU A 36 2.24 -20.31 -5.64
CA LEU A 36 2.10 -21.55 -6.42
C LEU A 36 1.22 -22.58 -5.73
N LEU A 37 1.24 -22.63 -4.40
CA LEU A 37 0.38 -23.50 -3.62
C LEU A 37 -1.04 -22.95 -3.44
N GLY A 38 -1.34 -21.73 -3.91
CA GLY A 38 -2.64 -21.09 -3.73
C GLY A 38 -2.96 -20.81 -2.25
N LEU A 39 -1.95 -20.76 -1.38
CA LEU A 39 -2.09 -20.58 0.07
C LEU A 39 -1.98 -19.12 0.51
N SER A 40 -1.80 -18.17 -0.42
CA SER A 40 -1.80 -16.74 -0.10
C SER A 40 -3.11 -16.28 0.54
N ASP A 41 -4.22 -16.93 0.21
CA ASP A 41 -5.55 -16.63 0.75
C ASP A 41 -5.82 -17.31 2.10
N PHE A 42 -4.96 -18.26 2.52
CA PHE A 42 -5.15 -19.08 3.71
C PHE A 42 -4.45 -18.51 4.97
N LEU A 43 -3.54 -17.55 4.81
CA LEU A 43 -2.88 -16.83 5.90
C LEU A 43 -3.76 -15.71 6.49
N GLU A 44 -4.89 -15.39 5.84
CA GLU A 44 -6.00 -14.70 6.48
C GLU A 44 -6.75 -15.71 7.36
N THR A 45 -6.14 -16.12 8.48
CA THR A 45 -6.80 -16.97 9.48
C THR A 45 -7.99 -16.24 10.10
N GLU A 46 -9.11 -16.33 9.40
CA GLU A 46 -10.41 -16.80 9.86
C GLU A 46 -10.59 -16.83 11.40
N VAL A 47 -11.12 -15.72 11.93
CA VAL A 47 -12.12 -15.80 13.01
C VAL A 47 -13.42 -15.25 12.45
N ALA A 48 -13.94 -15.91 11.41
CA ALA A 48 -15.35 -15.79 11.04
C ALA A 48 -16.12 -16.81 11.89
N TRP A 49 -16.75 -16.37 12.97
CA TRP A 49 -17.67 -17.21 13.72
C TRP A 49 -18.84 -17.60 12.79
N PRO A 50 -19.16 -18.90 12.61
CA PRO A 50 -20.28 -19.29 11.77
C PRO A 50 -21.59 -18.81 12.42
N ASP A 51 -22.31 -17.90 11.76
CA ASP A 51 -23.74 -17.70 12.03
C ASP A 51 -24.50 -18.85 11.33
N PRO A 52 -25.21 -19.73 12.07
CA PRO A 52 -25.94 -20.85 11.49
C PRO A 52 -27.07 -20.46 10.54
N ARG A 53 -27.33 -19.16 10.33
CA ARG A 53 -28.46 -18.64 9.56
C ARG A 53 -28.18 -18.37 8.07
N ILE A 54 -26.94 -18.54 7.59
CA ILE A 54 -26.60 -18.23 6.19
C ILE A 54 -26.26 -19.51 5.41
N PRO A 55 -27.03 -19.87 4.36
CA PRO A 55 -26.75 -21.05 3.54
C PRO A 55 -25.43 -20.91 2.78
N ALA A 56 -24.59 -21.94 2.89
CA ALA A 56 -23.28 -22.05 2.26
C ALA A 56 -23.41 -22.28 0.74
N THR A 57 -23.78 -21.26 -0.02
CA THR A 57 -23.70 -21.34 -1.49
C THR A 57 -23.61 -19.94 -2.10
N THR A 58 -22.49 -19.23 -1.89
CA THR A 58 -21.88 -18.31 -2.88
C THR A 58 -20.77 -17.48 -2.25
N ALA A 59 -19.62 -17.53 -2.90
CA ALA A 59 -18.59 -16.49 -2.97
C ALA A 59 -17.81 -16.14 -1.69
N ALA A 60 -16.50 -16.41 -1.76
CA ALA A 60 -15.45 -15.71 -1.04
C ALA A 60 -15.73 -14.20 -1.05
N ALA A 61 -16.09 -13.64 0.10
CA ALA A 61 -16.27 -12.21 0.26
C ALA A 61 -15.01 -11.64 0.93
N SER A 62 -14.06 -11.21 0.10
CA SER A 62 -13.11 -10.18 0.53
C SER A 62 -13.91 -9.03 1.14
N ARG A 63 -13.47 -8.49 2.29
CA ARG A 63 -14.11 -7.29 2.85
C ARG A 63 -14.13 -6.22 1.75
N PRO A 64 -15.28 -5.56 1.51
CA PRO A 64 -15.31 -4.48 0.54
C PRO A 64 -14.30 -3.40 0.97
N PRO A 65 -13.51 -2.84 0.03
CA PRO A 65 -12.54 -1.81 0.35
C PRO A 65 -13.23 -0.61 0.99
N SER A 66 -12.58 0.02 1.97
CA SER A 66 -13.13 1.21 2.63
C SER A 66 -13.28 2.35 1.62
N VAL A 67 -14.22 3.26 1.85
CA VAL A 67 -14.39 4.44 0.99
C VAL A 67 -13.09 5.26 0.91
N SER A 68 -12.36 5.36 2.04
CA SER A 68 -11.02 5.94 2.07
C SER A 68 -10.06 5.25 1.10
N ALA A 69 -10.10 3.92 1.01
CA ALA A 69 -9.22 3.15 0.15
C ALA A 69 -9.51 3.42 -1.33
N LEU A 70 -10.79 3.46 -1.71
CA LEU A 70 -11.22 3.77 -3.07
C LEU A 70 -10.78 5.17 -3.49
N LEU A 71 -11.04 6.19 -2.66
CA LEU A 71 -10.66 7.57 -2.95
C LEU A 71 -9.14 7.73 -3.09
N ILE A 72 -8.35 7.05 -2.27
CA ILE A 72 -6.88 7.07 -2.38
C ILE A 72 -6.42 6.43 -3.70
N ARG A 73 -7.03 5.31 -4.11
CA ARG A 73 -6.68 4.61 -5.34
C ARG A 73 -6.93 5.45 -6.59
N ASP A 74 -7.96 6.30 -6.56
CA ASP A 74 -8.28 7.23 -7.65
C ASP A 74 -7.23 8.37 -7.77
N ILE A 75 -6.62 8.77 -6.66
CA ILE A 75 -5.58 9.79 -6.64
C ILE A 75 -4.27 9.24 -7.23
N LEU A 76 -3.99 7.94 -7.07
CA LEU A 76 -2.73 7.33 -7.48
C LEU A 76 -2.77 6.83 -8.93
N PRO A 77 -1.94 7.37 -9.85
CA PRO A 77 -1.92 6.93 -11.23
C PRO A 77 -1.43 5.48 -11.34
N VAL A 78 -2.09 4.71 -12.21
CA VAL A 78 -1.65 3.38 -12.64
C VAL A 78 -0.99 3.53 -14.01
N ALA A 79 0.20 2.98 -14.15
CA ALA A 79 0.94 2.92 -15.41
C ALA A 79 1.53 1.52 -15.60
N LYS A 80 1.84 1.15 -16.83
CA LYS A 80 2.68 -0.02 -17.10
C LYS A 80 4.14 0.36 -16.94
N PHE A 81 4.95 -0.52 -16.34
CA PHE A 81 6.36 -0.22 -16.09
C PHE A 81 7.15 0.04 -17.38
N GLY A 82 6.95 -0.79 -18.42
CA GLY A 82 7.66 -0.66 -19.71
C GLY A 82 7.35 0.63 -20.48
N GLU A 83 6.20 1.26 -20.21
CA GLU A 83 5.79 2.52 -20.85
C GLU A 83 6.35 3.75 -20.13
N SER A 84 6.85 3.60 -18.89
CA SER A 84 7.21 4.75 -18.06
C SER A 84 8.48 5.48 -18.51
N GLY A 85 9.28 4.94 -19.47
CA GLY A 85 10.41 5.61 -20.12
C GLY A 85 11.54 6.13 -19.21
N GLU A 86 11.39 6.00 -17.89
CA GLU A 86 12.27 6.52 -16.87
C GLU A 86 13.03 5.36 -16.26
N ASN A 87 14.37 5.44 -16.36
CA ASN A 87 15.31 4.64 -15.60
C ASN A 87 15.20 5.02 -14.10
N SER A 88 14.08 4.67 -13.47
CA SER A 88 13.87 4.89 -12.05
C SER A 88 14.86 4.02 -11.29
N CYS A 89 15.59 4.59 -10.35
CA CYS A 89 16.58 3.92 -9.51
C CYS A 89 16.03 2.73 -8.68
N ALA A 90 14.71 2.50 -8.69
CA ALA A 90 14.06 1.36 -8.08
C ALA A 90 13.80 0.28 -9.14
N CYS A 91 14.71 -0.69 -9.27
CA CYS A 91 14.49 -1.88 -10.12
C CYS A 91 13.50 -2.87 -9.50
N ALA A 92 13.11 -2.68 -8.23
CA ALA A 92 12.25 -3.61 -7.50
C ALA A 92 11.24 -2.90 -6.58
N CYS A 93 10.08 -3.51 -6.42
CA CYS A 93 9.03 -3.06 -5.51
C CYS A 93 9.46 -3.28 -4.05
N ALA A 94 9.54 -2.24 -3.23
CA ALA A 94 10.01 -2.39 -1.85
C ALA A 94 9.04 -3.15 -0.91
N VAL A 95 7.79 -3.38 -1.33
CA VAL A 95 6.82 -4.17 -0.56
C VAL A 95 7.10 -5.66 -0.75
N CYS A 96 7.02 -6.16 -1.99
CA CYS A 96 7.25 -7.58 -2.28
C CYS A 96 8.72 -7.95 -2.53
N LEU A 97 9.61 -6.98 -2.77
CA LEU A 97 11.02 -7.14 -3.17
C LEU A 97 11.22 -7.93 -4.47
N PHE A 98 10.25 -7.82 -5.40
CA PHE A 98 10.37 -8.34 -6.77
C PHE A 98 10.71 -7.22 -7.75
N GLU A 99 11.49 -7.58 -8.76
CA GLU A 99 11.76 -6.71 -9.91
C GLU A 99 10.50 -6.44 -10.70
N PHE A 100 10.42 -5.25 -11.30
CA PHE A 100 9.30 -4.89 -12.16
C PHE A 100 9.47 -5.50 -13.55
N SER A 101 8.42 -6.14 -14.05
CA SER A 101 8.33 -6.58 -15.46
C SER A 101 7.69 -5.50 -16.33
N GLU A 102 8.05 -5.43 -17.62
CA GLU A 102 7.57 -4.40 -18.56
C GLU A 102 6.03 -4.35 -18.67
N GLU A 103 5.36 -5.50 -18.50
CA GLU A 103 3.90 -5.62 -18.59
C GLU A 103 3.16 -5.40 -17.27
N GLU A 104 3.88 -5.28 -16.15
CA GLU A 104 3.26 -5.16 -14.84
C GLU A 104 2.68 -3.76 -14.58
N GLU A 105 1.52 -3.73 -13.95
CA GLU A 105 0.87 -2.51 -13.50
C GLU A 105 1.56 -1.99 -12.23
N ILE A 106 2.10 -0.79 -12.32
CA ILE A 106 2.73 -0.08 -11.22
C ILE A 106 1.90 1.13 -10.81
N ARG A 107 2.02 1.50 -9.53
CA ARG A 107 1.57 2.80 -9.03
C ARG A 107 2.79 3.63 -8.68
N ARG A 108 2.84 4.84 -9.23
CA ARG A 108 3.83 5.85 -8.86
C ARG A 108 3.19 6.87 -7.95
N MET A 109 3.78 7.06 -6.78
CA MET A 109 3.29 7.99 -5.78
C MET A 109 3.48 9.44 -6.25
N ARG A 110 2.43 10.27 -6.24
CA ARG A 110 2.54 11.67 -6.67
C ARG A 110 3.46 12.49 -5.76
N ASN A 111 3.39 12.24 -4.45
CA ASN A 111 4.04 13.10 -3.44
C ASN A 111 5.53 12.77 -3.23
N CYS A 112 5.92 11.49 -3.38
CA CYS A 112 7.28 11.02 -3.12
C CYS A 112 7.94 10.28 -4.29
N LYS A 113 7.22 10.11 -5.42
CA LYS A 113 7.69 9.46 -6.66
C LYS A 113 8.16 8.00 -6.54
N HIS A 114 8.02 7.37 -5.37
CA HIS A 114 8.27 5.94 -5.17
C HIS A 114 7.33 5.09 -6.03
N ILE A 115 7.83 3.93 -6.46
CA ILE A 115 7.16 3.02 -7.39
C ILE A 115 6.95 1.68 -6.70
N PHE A 116 5.77 1.10 -6.90
CA PHE A 116 5.39 -0.20 -6.36
C PHE A 116 4.44 -0.90 -7.33
N HIS A 117 4.29 -2.23 -7.22
CA HIS A 117 3.20 -2.92 -7.92
C HIS A 117 1.86 -2.39 -7.46
N ARG A 118 0.92 -2.24 -8.40
CA ARG A 118 -0.46 -1.85 -8.12
C ARG A 118 -1.05 -2.72 -7.01
N ALA A 119 -0.95 -4.04 -7.15
CA ALA A 119 -1.49 -4.99 -6.16
C ALA A 119 -0.88 -4.82 -4.76
N CYS A 120 0.42 -4.53 -4.66
CA CYS A 120 1.10 -4.33 -3.38
C CYS A 120 0.60 -3.08 -2.65
N VAL A 121 0.46 -1.96 -3.36
CA VAL A 121 -0.02 -0.71 -2.75
C VAL A 121 -1.52 -0.76 -2.52
N ASP A 122 -2.29 -1.39 -3.40
CA ASP A 122 -3.74 -1.55 -3.23
C ASP A 122 -4.05 -2.33 -1.95
N ARG A 123 -3.34 -3.43 -1.68
CA ARG A 123 -3.48 -4.19 -0.44
C ARG A 123 -3.04 -3.38 0.78
N TRP A 124 -1.95 -2.63 0.67
CA TRP A 124 -1.50 -1.74 1.74
C TRP A 124 -2.57 -0.72 2.14
N ILE A 125 -3.22 -0.10 1.14
CA ILE A 125 -4.32 0.84 1.35
C ILE A 125 -5.55 0.15 1.97
N ASP A 126 -5.86 -1.08 1.57
CA ASP A 126 -6.99 -1.85 2.12
C ASP A 126 -6.80 -2.18 3.62
N HIS A 127 -5.56 -2.27 4.10
CA HIS A 127 -5.24 -2.39 5.52
C HIS A 127 -5.20 -1.02 6.25
N ASP A 128 -6.00 -0.07 5.79
CA ASP A 128 -6.15 1.29 6.33
C ASP A 128 -4.86 2.11 6.40
N GLN A 129 -3.84 1.75 5.62
CA GLN A 129 -2.60 2.52 5.54
C GLN A 129 -2.71 3.62 4.47
N LYS A 130 -2.55 4.88 4.90
CA LYS A 130 -2.69 6.07 4.02
C LYS A 130 -1.35 6.73 3.67
N THR A 131 -0.23 6.02 3.85
CA THR A 131 1.13 6.54 3.71
C THR A 131 2.02 5.64 2.89
N CYS A 132 3.04 6.21 2.26
CA CYS A 132 4.03 5.49 1.47
C CYS A 132 4.76 4.42 2.30
N PRO A 133 4.81 3.16 1.84
CA PRO A 133 5.54 2.09 2.55
C PRO A 133 7.03 2.37 2.77
N LEU A 134 7.65 3.20 1.92
CA LEU A 134 9.08 3.53 1.98
C LEU A 134 9.38 4.74 2.87
N CYS A 135 8.68 5.85 2.69
CA CYS A 135 9.02 7.13 3.32
C CYS A 135 7.92 7.71 4.21
N ARG A 136 6.79 7.01 4.36
CA ARG A 136 5.63 7.42 5.17
C ARG A 136 4.98 8.75 4.76
N THR A 137 5.35 9.32 3.60
CA THR A 137 4.64 10.47 3.02
C THR A 137 3.18 10.11 2.77
N PRO A 138 2.20 10.96 3.16
CA PRO A 138 0.79 10.68 2.95
C PRO A 138 0.47 10.56 1.46
N PHE A 139 -0.54 9.75 1.13
CA PHE A 139 -0.99 9.55 -0.25
C PHE A 139 -1.81 10.73 -0.77
N VAL A 140 -2.60 11.35 0.09
CA VAL A 140 -3.37 12.55 -0.21
C VAL A 140 -2.45 13.75 0.00
N PRO A 141 -2.23 14.61 -1.02
CA PRO A 141 -1.46 15.83 -0.86
C PRO A 141 -2.26 16.88 -0.08
N ASP A 142 -1.57 17.80 0.59
CA ASP A 142 -2.19 18.77 1.50
C ASP A 142 -3.23 19.67 0.80
N ASP A 143 -3.01 20.01 -0.47
CA ASP A 143 -3.93 20.82 -1.29
C ASP A 143 -5.24 20.10 -1.65
N MET A 144 -5.25 18.76 -1.63
CA MET A 144 -6.45 17.95 -1.88
C MET A 144 -7.07 17.37 -0.60
N LEU A 145 -6.50 17.67 0.57
CA LEU A 145 -6.91 17.06 1.83
C LEU A 145 -8.34 17.46 2.23
N ASP A 146 -8.72 18.72 2.01
CA ASP A 146 -10.07 19.22 2.34
C ASP A 146 -11.15 18.58 1.46
N ASP A 147 -10.94 18.49 0.14
CA ASP A 147 -11.85 17.80 -0.78
C ASP A 147 -11.93 16.30 -0.48
N TYR A 148 -10.80 15.66 -0.19
CA TYR A 148 -10.76 14.26 0.25
C TYR A 148 -11.59 14.03 1.51
N ASN A 149 -11.39 14.87 2.53
CA ASN A 149 -12.15 14.80 3.79
C ASN A 149 -13.63 15.04 3.53
N GLN A 150 -14.00 16.07 2.77
CA GLN A 150 -15.40 16.36 2.45
C GLN A 150 -16.09 15.16 1.78
N ARG A 151 -15.42 14.48 0.84
CA ARG A 151 -15.95 13.27 0.20
C ARG A 151 -16.07 12.11 1.17
N LEU A 152 -15.10 11.94 2.05
CA LEU A 152 -15.13 10.90 3.09
C LEU A 152 -16.31 11.09 4.04
N TRP A 153 -16.55 12.34 4.46
CA TRP A 153 -17.66 12.72 5.34
C TRP A 153 -19.00 12.55 4.63
N ALA A 154 -19.13 12.99 3.38
CA ALA A 154 -20.34 12.79 2.59
C ALA A 154 -20.70 11.29 2.45
N ALA A 155 -19.70 10.45 2.20
CA ALA A 155 -19.90 9.00 2.09
C ALA A 155 -20.19 8.31 3.44
N SER A 156 -19.85 8.92 4.57
CA SER A 156 -20.16 8.40 5.90
C SER A 156 -21.64 8.51 6.27
N GLY A 157 -22.45 9.24 5.47
CA GLY A 157 -23.88 9.42 5.72
C GLY A 157 -24.20 10.31 6.92
N ILE A 158 -23.20 10.95 7.53
CA ILE A 158 -23.38 11.91 8.62
C ILE A 158 -23.74 13.27 8.02
N ASN A 159 -24.93 13.38 7.45
CA ASN A 159 -25.48 14.65 6.98
C ASN A 159 -26.79 14.91 7.71
N GLU A 160 -26.72 15.37 8.97
CA GLU A 160 -27.84 16.06 9.63
C GLU A 160 -27.51 16.70 11.00
N PHE A 161 -26.39 16.40 11.66
CA PHE A 161 -26.21 16.89 13.05
C PHE A 161 -25.65 18.32 13.20
N TYR A 162 -25.25 19.00 12.11
CA TYR A 162 -24.67 20.35 12.18
C TYR A 162 -25.60 21.46 11.65
N SER A 163 -26.66 21.14 10.90
CA SER A 163 -27.64 22.13 10.43
C SER A 163 -28.62 22.58 11.51
N ASP A 164 -28.79 21.78 12.57
CA ASP A 164 -29.70 22.13 13.69
C ASP A 164 -29.08 23.12 14.69
N TYR A 165 -27.75 23.23 14.72
CA TYR A 165 -27.06 24.21 15.57
C TYR A 165 -27.03 25.62 14.98
N THR A 166 -27.08 25.75 13.65
CA THR A 166 -27.04 27.04 12.94
C THR A 166 -28.42 27.62 12.64
N SER A 167 -29.49 26.85 12.82
CA SER A 167 -30.89 27.30 12.67
C SER A 167 -31.53 27.79 13.99
N SER A 168 -30.78 27.76 15.09
CA SER A 168 -31.22 28.19 16.43
C SER A 168 -30.66 29.56 16.87
N PHE A 169 -30.13 30.37 15.96
CA PHE A 169 -29.71 31.75 16.21
C PHE A 169 -30.40 32.74 15.27
#